data_AF-A0A3R6URY4-F1
#
_entry.id   AF-A0A3R6URY4-F1
#
_cell.length_a   1.000
_cell.length_b   1.000
_cell.length_c   1.000
_cell.angle_alpha   90.00
_cell.angle_beta   90.00
_cell.angle_gamma   90.00
#
_symmetry.space_group_name_H-M   'P 1'
#
loop_
_entity.id
_entity.type
_entity.pdbx_description
1 polymer ?
#
loop_
_entity_poly.entity_id
_entity_poly.type
_entity_poly.pdbx_seq_one_letter_code
_entity_poly.pdbx_strand_id
1 'polypeptide(L)'
;MPGLNHMFLPTGGGQDVESAKYANEEGCICLVAGGCNYIFKPYRLELENYGKRDYRWSYFRLQLEPIEAISNAIYEDCRESLIEDFPGHYIESNLASYGRYDDGTEFPKGHRQVDRFLNGSFVIFSKQSVYNHISGTYDARHNKMSSMEFRHYIGTMRQSYYMMKDFTKFSSIYQKNPFSIKEEKKDVEIHRRIEESCKFDKFIEENWNKWCLKDICDENNNKNDGKLEFAIMFHINGGTFGARKYVTETGYICEEDVIPYPVSKDGKYLFTDFNGAVKAIVEMKDYIKKICSESGIVWQEMGIYFTIKLFRIKPPSHIFTEEEIKEVLRAGNDFRNNRLVIDEEGYAQLIDSDLHYECYRYPVSQESYDARNNYVGQYANLNDVGEIYLAMLDGWLHHLRTGQRYDVDYYDQCEDAEKMLAEIKQYYQ
;
A
#
# COMPACT_ATOMS: atom_id res chain seq x y z
N MET A 1 -4.68 22.49 -21.64
CA MET A 1 -4.22 21.08 -21.55
C MET A 1 -2.85 21.10 -20.90
N PRO A 2 -2.62 20.38 -19.80
CA PRO A 2 -1.26 20.08 -19.34
C PRO A 2 -0.51 19.31 -20.44
N GLY A 3 0.83 19.35 -20.41
CA GLY A 3 1.73 19.04 -21.53
C GLY A 3 1.39 17.77 -22.34
N LEU A 4 1.55 17.82 -23.66
CA LEU A 4 1.35 16.71 -24.60
C LEU A 4 2.50 15.67 -24.59
N ASN A 5 3.35 15.69 -23.57
CA ASN A 5 4.56 14.87 -23.46
C ASN A 5 4.38 13.78 -22.40
N HIS A 6 5.11 12.68 -22.56
CA HIS A 6 5.31 11.65 -21.54
C HIS A 6 6.76 11.16 -21.61
N MET A 7 7.48 11.29 -20.51
CA MET A 7 8.89 10.95 -20.37
C MET A 7 9.05 9.59 -19.67
N PHE A 8 9.91 8.74 -20.22
CA PHE A 8 10.33 7.49 -19.61
C PHE A 8 11.70 7.67 -18.96
N LEU A 9 11.84 7.14 -17.75
CA LEU A 9 13.03 7.31 -16.90
C LEU A 9 14.06 6.20 -17.17
N PRO A 10 15.37 6.47 -17.00
CA PRO A 10 16.44 5.47 -17.09
C PRO A 10 16.28 4.28 -16.14
N THR A 11 15.55 4.47 -15.04
CA THR A 11 15.28 3.50 -13.97
C THR A 11 13.94 2.77 -14.14
N GLY A 12 13.15 3.11 -15.16
CA GLY A 12 11.79 2.60 -15.35
C GLY A 12 10.73 3.53 -14.78
N GLY A 13 9.48 3.26 -15.13
CA GLY A 13 8.37 4.20 -14.90
C GLY A 13 8.30 5.31 -15.95
N GLY A 14 7.41 6.27 -15.73
CA GLY A 14 7.23 7.43 -16.59
C GLY A 14 6.53 8.59 -15.89
N GLN A 15 6.82 9.81 -16.33
CA GLN A 15 6.30 11.06 -15.78
C GLN A 15 6.08 12.09 -16.89
N ASP A 16 5.22 13.07 -16.66
CA ASP A 16 5.04 14.18 -17.59
C ASP A 16 5.97 15.35 -17.21
N VAL A 17 6.74 15.85 -18.16
CA VAL A 17 7.63 17.00 -17.95
C VAL A 17 6.80 18.27 -17.79
N GLU A 18 7.02 18.96 -16.67
CA GLU A 18 6.34 20.20 -16.30
C GLU A 18 7.21 21.43 -16.61
N SER A 19 8.49 21.39 -16.22
CA SER A 19 9.44 22.48 -16.49
C SER A 19 10.90 22.01 -16.51
N ALA A 20 11.78 22.87 -17.01
CA ALA A 20 13.23 22.67 -17.03
C ALA A 20 13.92 23.97 -16.60
N LYS A 21 14.95 23.87 -15.76
CA LYS A 21 15.79 25.02 -15.34
C LYS A 21 17.25 24.58 -15.21
N TYR A 22 18.16 25.55 -15.17
CA TYR A 22 19.54 25.26 -14.78
C TYR A 22 19.58 24.75 -13.34
N ALA A 23 20.35 23.70 -13.10
CA ALA A 23 20.70 23.29 -11.75
C ALA A 23 21.85 24.19 -11.25
N ASN A 24 22.04 24.23 -9.94
CA ASN A 24 23.16 24.94 -9.33
C ASN A 24 24.48 24.16 -9.47
N GLU A 25 24.39 22.85 -9.69
CA GLU A 25 25.53 22.03 -10.06
C GLU A 25 25.97 22.32 -11.49
N GLU A 26 27.29 22.52 -11.66
CA GLU A 26 27.86 22.96 -12.92
C GLU A 26 27.56 21.99 -14.08
N GLY A 27 27.07 22.55 -15.18
CA GLY A 27 26.72 21.79 -16.38
C GLY A 27 25.43 20.97 -16.26
N CYS A 28 24.80 20.93 -15.07
CA CYS A 28 23.56 20.16 -14.86
C CYS A 28 22.30 21.00 -15.12
N ILE A 29 21.21 20.30 -15.44
CA ILE A 29 19.86 20.86 -15.47
C ILE A 29 18.96 20.14 -14.47
N CYS A 30 17.89 20.82 -14.07
CA CYS A 30 16.83 20.28 -13.24
C CYS A 30 15.54 20.20 -14.06
N LEU A 31 15.06 18.99 -14.34
CA LEU A 31 13.72 18.75 -14.87
C LEU A 31 12.74 18.54 -13.73
N VAL A 32 11.61 19.25 -13.77
CA VAL A 32 10.50 19.05 -12.83
C VAL A 32 9.42 18.22 -13.53
N ALA A 33 9.04 17.10 -12.92
CA ALA A 33 8.05 16.19 -13.46
C ALA A 33 7.45 15.31 -12.35
N GLY A 34 6.12 15.25 -12.26
CA GLY A 34 5.43 14.42 -11.28
C GLY A 34 5.69 14.82 -9.82
N GLY A 35 5.96 16.12 -9.57
CA GLY A 35 6.37 16.62 -8.27
C GLY A 35 7.84 16.34 -7.89
N CYS A 36 8.60 15.66 -8.73
CA CYS A 36 10.02 15.35 -8.49
C CYS A 36 10.96 16.38 -9.15
N ASN A 37 12.15 16.56 -8.58
CA ASN A 37 13.24 17.36 -9.16
C ASN A 37 14.35 16.42 -9.67
N TYR A 38 14.41 16.21 -10.98
CA TYR A 38 15.45 15.38 -11.61
C TYR A 38 16.66 16.21 -12.01
N ILE A 39 17.81 15.97 -11.39
CA ILE A 39 19.07 16.67 -11.67
C ILE A 39 19.97 15.75 -12.47
N PHE A 40 20.55 16.25 -13.57
CA PHE A 40 21.53 15.50 -14.35
C PHE A 40 22.33 16.40 -15.29
N LYS A 41 23.44 15.86 -15.79
CA LYS A 41 24.27 16.51 -16.82
C LYS A 41 23.86 16.02 -18.22
N PRO A 42 23.29 16.88 -19.08
CA PRO A 42 22.89 16.47 -20.42
C PRO A 42 24.13 16.32 -21.32
N TYR A 43 24.27 15.18 -21.99
CA TYR A 43 25.29 14.99 -23.02
C TYR A 43 24.75 15.32 -24.42
N ARG A 44 23.58 14.75 -24.76
CA ARG A 44 23.01 14.89 -26.12
C ARG A 44 21.51 14.76 -26.12
N LEU A 45 20.83 15.69 -26.78
CA LEU A 45 19.39 15.61 -27.08
C LEU A 45 19.21 15.33 -28.57
N GLU A 46 18.57 14.21 -28.89
CA GLU A 46 18.28 13.79 -30.27
C GLU A 46 16.78 13.81 -30.49
N LEU A 47 16.34 14.29 -31.66
CA LEU A 47 14.96 14.18 -32.12
C LEU A 47 14.88 13.14 -33.23
N GLU A 48 14.13 12.07 -32.97
CA GLU A 48 13.70 11.16 -34.02
C GLU A 48 12.32 11.58 -34.52
N ASN A 49 12.22 11.93 -35.80
CA ASN A 49 11.00 12.47 -36.38
C ASN A 49 10.54 11.63 -37.57
N TYR A 50 9.31 11.11 -37.48
CA TYR A 50 8.66 10.31 -38.53
C TYR A 50 7.64 11.13 -39.35
N GLY A 51 7.60 12.45 -39.15
CA GLY A 51 6.82 13.40 -39.94
C GLY A 51 5.40 13.64 -39.43
N LYS A 52 4.73 14.67 -39.96
CA LYS A 52 3.42 15.15 -39.47
C LYS A 52 2.29 14.11 -39.49
N ARG A 53 2.36 13.11 -40.38
CA ARG A 53 1.35 12.05 -40.47
C ARG A 53 1.63 10.87 -39.54
N ASP A 54 2.78 10.86 -38.87
CA ASP A 54 3.26 9.71 -38.09
C ASP A 54 4.01 10.11 -36.80
N TYR A 55 3.69 11.29 -36.29
CA TYR A 55 4.34 11.89 -35.10
C TYR A 55 4.18 11.04 -33.83
N ARG A 56 3.23 10.09 -33.81
CA ARG A 56 3.00 9.14 -32.69
C ARG A 56 4.18 8.21 -32.44
N TRP A 57 5.12 8.11 -33.38
CA TRP A 57 6.38 7.37 -33.19
C TRP A 57 7.58 8.28 -32.97
N SER A 58 7.40 9.59 -33.07
CA SER A 58 8.48 10.55 -32.89
C SER A 58 8.75 10.75 -31.41
N TYR A 59 10.02 10.94 -31.07
CA TYR A 59 10.47 11.08 -29.69
C TYR A 59 11.73 11.93 -29.60
N PHE A 60 11.90 12.54 -28.44
CA PHE A 60 13.21 13.03 -28.02
C PHE A 60 13.92 11.94 -27.23
N ARG A 61 15.22 11.79 -27.45
CA ARG A 61 16.09 10.96 -26.63
C ARG A 61 17.15 11.83 -26.00
N LEU A 62 17.18 11.89 -24.68
CA LEU A 62 18.11 12.69 -23.90
C LEU A 62 19.11 11.76 -23.24
N GLN A 63 20.34 11.74 -23.76
CA GLN A 63 21.45 10.99 -23.19
C GLN A 63 22.19 11.84 -22.18
N LEU A 64 22.57 11.23 -21.06
CA LEU A 64 23.28 11.88 -19.96
C LEU A 64 24.79 11.69 -20.08
N GLU A 65 25.53 12.70 -19.64
CA GLU A 65 26.96 12.59 -19.41
C GLU A 65 27.18 11.95 -18.03
N PRO A 66 28.06 10.94 -17.90
CA PRO A 66 28.36 10.36 -16.61
C PRO A 66 28.88 11.40 -15.61
N ILE A 67 28.33 11.40 -14.41
CA ILE A 67 28.79 12.20 -13.26
C ILE A 67 29.06 11.28 -12.07
N GLU A 68 29.96 11.71 -11.19
CA GLU A 68 30.31 10.96 -9.98
C GLU A 68 29.17 10.97 -8.97
N ALA A 69 29.00 9.83 -8.31
CA ALA A 69 28.04 9.67 -7.23
C ALA A 69 28.48 10.47 -6.00
N ILE A 70 27.50 10.95 -5.24
CA ILE A 70 27.72 11.56 -3.92
C ILE A 70 27.36 10.53 -2.85
N SER A 71 26.31 9.75 -3.08
CA SER A 71 25.84 8.69 -2.19
C SER A 71 26.48 7.33 -2.51
N ASN A 72 26.57 6.47 -1.50
CA ASN A 72 26.89 5.05 -1.70
C ASN A 72 25.67 4.19 -2.07
N ALA A 73 24.45 4.72 -1.91
CA ALA A 73 23.18 4.05 -2.16
C ALA A 73 22.63 4.44 -3.55
N ILE A 74 23.23 3.87 -4.59
CA ILE A 74 22.83 4.11 -5.98
C ILE A 74 21.73 3.12 -6.38
N TYR A 75 20.58 3.64 -6.82
CA TYR A 75 19.48 2.88 -7.36
C TYR A 75 19.68 2.59 -8.86
N GLU A 76 19.54 1.31 -9.24
CA GLU A 76 19.67 0.82 -10.64
C GLU A 76 20.96 1.32 -11.33
N ASP A 77 22.04 1.48 -10.55
CA ASP A 77 23.37 1.94 -11.00
C ASP A 77 23.38 3.32 -11.71
N CYS A 78 22.32 4.13 -11.57
CA CYS A 78 22.21 5.40 -12.31
C CYS A 78 21.43 6.52 -11.60
N ARG A 79 20.84 6.30 -10.42
CA ARG A 79 20.08 7.33 -9.69
C ARG A 79 20.42 7.33 -8.21
N GLU A 80 20.59 8.50 -7.62
CA GLU A 80 20.64 8.70 -6.17
C GLU A 80 19.57 9.72 -5.75
N SER A 81 18.98 9.53 -4.57
CA SER A 81 18.01 10.46 -3.98
C SER A 81 18.68 11.22 -2.86
N LEU A 82 18.75 12.55 -2.98
CA LEU A 82 19.49 13.43 -2.08
C LEU A 82 18.62 14.61 -1.63
N ILE A 83 19.11 15.33 -0.62
CA ILE A 83 18.60 16.66 -0.27
C ILE A 83 19.58 17.71 -0.79
N GLU A 84 19.09 18.66 -1.59
CA GLU A 84 19.79 19.92 -1.86
C GLU A 84 19.42 20.89 -0.73
N ASP A 85 20.28 21.01 0.29
CA ASP A 85 20.08 21.89 1.44
C ASP A 85 20.52 23.33 1.12
N PHE A 86 21.64 23.50 0.41
CA PHE A 86 22.07 24.76 -0.17
C PHE A 86 22.22 24.62 -1.69
N PRO A 87 22.10 25.71 -2.47
CA PRO A 87 22.28 25.68 -3.92
C PRO A 87 23.54 24.91 -4.36
N GLY A 88 23.35 23.74 -4.99
CA GLY A 88 24.43 22.89 -5.52
C GLY A 88 25.18 22.06 -4.49
N HIS A 89 24.77 22.10 -3.22
CA HIS A 89 25.27 21.24 -2.17
C HIS A 89 24.25 20.14 -1.92
N TYR A 90 24.71 18.88 -1.88
CA TYR A 90 23.84 17.73 -1.72
C TYR A 90 24.31 16.85 -0.59
N ILE A 91 23.35 16.34 0.18
CA ILE A 91 23.61 15.48 1.34
C ILE A 91 22.64 14.30 1.37
N GLU A 92 23.06 13.28 2.12
CA GLU A 92 22.18 12.25 2.64
C GLU A 92 21.82 12.56 4.09
N SER A 93 20.58 12.27 4.48
CA SER A 93 20.22 12.24 5.89
C SER A 93 19.19 11.16 6.16
N ASN A 94 19.42 10.41 7.24
CA ASN A 94 18.47 9.47 7.81
C ASN A 94 17.22 10.16 8.38
N LEU A 95 17.28 11.49 8.57
CA LEU A 95 16.19 12.33 9.04
C LEU A 95 15.64 13.27 7.95
N ALA A 96 15.93 12.99 6.67
CA ALA A 96 15.52 13.83 5.55
C ALA A 96 13.99 14.03 5.47
N SER A 97 13.18 13.00 5.73
CA SER A 97 11.71 13.09 5.74
C SER A 97 11.16 13.99 6.85
N TYR A 98 11.97 14.26 7.88
CA TYR A 98 11.66 15.18 8.98
C TYR A 98 12.20 16.60 8.72
N GLY A 99 12.81 16.84 7.55
CA GLY A 99 13.43 18.11 7.19
C GLY A 99 14.66 18.46 8.03
N ARG A 100 15.45 17.44 8.43
CA ARG A 100 16.57 17.59 9.37
C ARG A 100 17.81 16.84 8.96
N TYR A 101 18.96 17.33 9.40
CA TYR A 101 20.25 16.62 9.37
C TYR A 101 20.27 15.48 10.41
N ASP A 102 21.26 14.58 10.31
CA ASP A 102 21.40 13.42 11.22
C ASP A 102 21.65 13.81 12.68
N ASP A 103 22.14 15.03 12.95
CA ASP A 103 22.29 15.58 14.30
C ASP A 103 20.98 16.19 14.86
N GLY A 104 19.90 16.19 14.07
CA GLY A 104 18.58 16.71 14.42
C GLY A 104 18.37 18.20 14.11
N THR A 105 19.38 18.92 13.60
CA THR A 105 19.21 20.32 13.20
C THR A 105 18.32 20.45 11.96
N GLU A 106 17.52 21.52 11.88
CA GLU A 106 16.62 21.75 10.73
C GLU A 106 17.39 22.11 9.48
N PHE A 107 16.92 21.60 8.34
CA PHE A 107 17.38 22.08 7.05
C PHE A 107 17.06 23.57 6.89
N PRO A 108 17.92 24.31 6.17
CA PRO A 108 17.63 25.69 5.84
C PRO A 108 16.34 25.83 5.01
N LYS A 109 15.74 27.02 5.07
CA LYS A 109 14.59 27.36 4.21
C LYS A 109 14.99 27.26 2.74
N GLY A 110 14.17 26.58 1.95
CA GLY A 110 14.38 26.39 0.52
C GLY A 110 15.11 25.09 0.15
N HIS A 111 15.43 24.24 1.13
CA HIS A 111 15.89 22.88 0.85
C HIS A 111 14.85 22.11 0.02
N ARG A 112 15.30 21.10 -0.71
CA ARG A 112 14.41 20.24 -1.48
C ARG A 112 14.99 18.85 -1.70
N GLN A 113 14.10 17.87 -1.82
CA GLN A 113 14.46 16.55 -2.30
C GLN A 113 14.69 16.57 -3.81
N VAL A 114 15.77 15.90 -4.23
CA VAL A 114 16.20 15.81 -5.62
C VAL A 114 16.60 14.37 -5.94
N ASP A 115 16.27 13.94 -7.15
CA ASP A 115 16.74 12.69 -7.73
C ASP A 115 17.84 13.03 -8.74
N ARG A 116 19.09 12.69 -8.42
CA ARG A 116 20.26 12.99 -9.26
C ARG A 116 20.57 11.76 -10.11
N PHE A 117 20.46 11.90 -11.44
CA PHE A 117 20.76 10.82 -12.38
C PHE A 117 22.23 10.92 -12.82
N LEU A 118 22.98 9.88 -12.49
CA LEU A 118 24.42 9.78 -12.70
C LEU A 118 24.78 9.46 -14.14
N ASN A 119 23.93 8.71 -14.84
CA ASN A 119 24.10 8.32 -16.23
C ASN A 119 22.76 7.84 -16.81
N GLY A 120 22.77 7.37 -18.06
CA GLY A 120 21.62 6.73 -18.69
C GLY A 120 20.95 7.63 -19.72
N SER A 121 19.68 7.38 -19.99
CA SER A 121 18.96 8.03 -21.07
C SER A 121 17.46 8.09 -20.86
N PHE A 122 16.90 9.27 -21.03
CA PHE A 122 15.45 9.48 -21.05
C PHE A 122 14.93 9.42 -22.47
N VAL A 123 13.67 9.01 -22.64
CA VAL A 123 12.94 9.19 -23.90
C VAL A 123 11.62 9.90 -23.63
N ILE A 124 11.32 10.92 -24.44
CA ILE A 124 10.13 11.76 -24.28
C ILE A 124 9.29 11.61 -25.54
N PHE A 125 8.12 11.02 -25.37
CA PHE A 125 7.14 10.80 -26.43
C PHE A 125 5.96 11.74 -26.30
N SER A 126 5.16 11.82 -27.37
CA SER A 126 3.79 12.33 -27.23
C SER A 126 2.98 11.38 -26.32
N LYS A 127 2.05 11.92 -25.53
CA LYS A 127 1.09 11.10 -24.76
C LYS A 127 0.28 10.13 -25.63
N GLN A 128 0.05 10.50 -26.90
CA GLN A 128 -0.66 9.67 -27.89
C GLN A 128 0.26 8.67 -28.61
N SER A 129 1.51 8.53 -28.17
CA SER A 129 2.45 7.61 -28.80
C SER A 129 2.04 6.17 -28.56
N VAL A 130 2.31 5.32 -29.56
CA VAL A 130 2.04 3.88 -29.44
C VAL A 130 2.94 3.25 -28.38
N TYR A 131 4.17 3.75 -28.23
CA TYR A 131 5.11 3.30 -27.20
C TYR A 131 4.55 3.51 -25.78
N ASN A 132 3.88 4.64 -25.53
CA ASN A 132 3.23 4.95 -24.25
C ASN A 132 2.03 4.06 -23.93
N HIS A 133 1.32 3.58 -24.94
CA HIS A 133 0.15 2.73 -24.75
C HIS A 133 0.48 1.26 -24.47
N ILE A 134 1.76 0.88 -24.39
CA ILE A 134 2.20 -0.48 -24.08
C ILE A 134 2.78 -0.47 -22.67
N SER A 135 2.06 -1.00 -21.68
CA SER A 135 2.49 -0.92 -20.28
C SER A 135 3.84 -1.58 -20.00
N GLY A 136 4.24 -2.55 -20.83
CA GLY A 136 5.53 -3.23 -20.69
C GLY A 136 6.74 -2.34 -20.99
N THR A 137 6.58 -1.21 -21.70
CA THR A 137 7.71 -0.33 -22.08
C THR A 137 8.24 0.53 -20.93
N TYR A 138 7.55 0.53 -19.79
CA TYR A 138 7.94 1.21 -18.55
C TYR A 138 9.06 0.49 -17.79
N ASP A 139 9.60 -0.60 -18.36
CA ASP A 139 10.68 -1.42 -17.83
C ASP A 139 12.10 -0.88 -18.12
N ALA A 140 12.20 0.39 -18.53
CA ALA A 140 13.46 1.06 -18.87
C ALA A 140 14.24 0.44 -20.03
N ARG A 141 13.65 -0.41 -20.88
CA ARG A 141 14.37 -1.07 -21.99
C ARG A 141 15.09 -0.11 -22.93
N HIS A 142 14.59 1.12 -23.07
CA HIS A 142 15.22 2.18 -23.87
C HIS A 142 16.61 2.56 -23.34
N ASN A 143 16.83 2.47 -22.03
CA ASN A 143 18.09 2.76 -21.37
C ASN A 143 19.13 1.64 -21.55
N LYS A 144 18.68 0.43 -21.92
CA LYS A 144 19.55 -0.70 -22.27
C LYS A 144 19.97 -0.71 -23.76
N MET A 145 19.54 0.30 -24.52
CA MET A 145 19.81 0.43 -25.95
C MET A 145 20.60 1.72 -26.24
N SER A 146 21.56 1.62 -27.14
CA SER A 146 22.16 2.79 -27.79
C SER A 146 21.11 3.56 -28.61
N SER A 147 21.41 4.80 -29.00
CA SER A 147 20.50 5.61 -29.83
C SER A 147 20.12 4.91 -31.14
N MET A 148 21.06 4.19 -31.77
CA MET A 148 20.80 3.46 -33.02
C MET A 148 19.93 2.22 -32.80
N GLU A 149 20.20 1.45 -31.74
CA GLU A 149 19.40 0.27 -31.40
C GLU A 149 17.97 0.67 -31.04
N PHE A 150 17.80 1.73 -30.24
CA PHE A 150 16.47 2.21 -29.87
C PHE A 150 15.71 2.76 -31.09
N ARG A 151 16.39 3.51 -31.97
CA ARG A 151 15.81 3.96 -33.24
C ARG A 151 15.35 2.79 -34.11
N HIS A 152 16.18 1.75 -34.22
CA HIS A 152 15.83 0.54 -34.95
C HIS A 152 14.63 -0.16 -34.31
N TYR A 153 14.62 -0.31 -32.98
CA TYR A 153 13.53 -0.91 -32.22
C TYR A 153 12.19 -0.20 -32.45
N ILE A 154 12.16 1.13 -32.32
CA ILE A 154 10.97 1.95 -32.61
C ILE A 154 10.55 1.81 -34.09
N GLY A 155 11.52 1.75 -35.01
CA GLY A 155 11.26 1.49 -36.42
C GLY A 155 10.56 0.15 -36.67
N THR A 156 10.99 -0.92 -36.01
CA THR A 156 10.41 -2.26 -36.09
C THR A 156 9.01 -2.32 -35.48
N MET A 157 8.82 -1.68 -34.32
CA MET A 157 7.49 -1.50 -33.71
C MET A 157 6.55 -0.79 -34.68
N ARG A 158 6.98 0.33 -35.24
CA ARG A 158 6.21 1.12 -36.20
C ARG A 158 5.79 0.31 -37.43
N GLN A 159 6.71 -0.45 -38.02
CA GLN A 159 6.38 -1.32 -39.15
C GLN A 159 5.35 -2.40 -38.76
N SER A 160 5.56 -3.06 -37.62
CA SER A 160 4.66 -4.10 -37.12
C SER A 160 3.26 -3.57 -36.87
N TYR A 161 3.14 -2.39 -36.25
CA TYR A 161 1.86 -1.75 -35.96
C TYR A 161 1.01 -1.53 -37.22
N TYR A 162 1.63 -1.02 -38.30
CA TYR A 162 0.93 -0.79 -39.56
C TYR A 162 0.64 -2.07 -40.37
N MET A 163 1.47 -3.12 -40.21
CA MET A 163 1.26 -4.41 -40.85
C MET A 163 0.18 -5.25 -40.19
N MET A 164 0.15 -5.31 -38.85
CA MET A 164 -0.74 -6.21 -38.12
C MET A 164 -2.19 -5.73 -38.08
N LYS A 165 -2.41 -4.41 -38.01
CA LYS A 165 -3.75 -3.77 -37.88
C LYS A 165 -4.63 -4.30 -36.73
N ASP A 166 -4.07 -5.11 -35.83
CA ASP A 166 -4.67 -5.62 -34.60
C ASP A 166 -3.80 -5.16 -33.43
N PHE A 167 -4.34 -4.25 -32.62
CA PHE A 167 -3.60 -3.68 -31.51
C PHE A 167 -3.36 -4.70 -30.38
N THR A 168 -4.29 -5.63 -30.15
CA THR A 168 -4.16 -6.64 -29.08
C THR A 168 -2.99 -7.57 -29.38
N LYS A 169 -2.90 -8.06 -30.62
CA LYS A 169 -1.78 -8.90 -31.07
C LYS A 169 -0.46 -8.14 -31.11
N PHE A 170 -0.49 -6.88 -31.54
CA PHE A 170 0.69 -6.01 -31.51
C PHE A 170 1.18 -5.80 -30.07
N SER A 171 0.27 -5.44 -29.16
CA SER A 171 0.58 -5.16 -27.76
C SER A 171 1.14 -6.38 -27.06
N SER A 172 0.60 -7.59 -27.29
CA SER A 172 1.09 -8.81 -26.63
C SER A 172 2.54 -9.15 -26.97
N ILE A 173 3.00 -8.81 -28.19
CA ILE A 173 4.38 -8.99 -28.63
C ILE A 173 5.30 -7.99 -27.92
N TYR A 174 4.91 -6.71 -27.93
CA TYR A 174 5.78 -5.63 -27.45
C TYR A 174 5.68 -5.37 -25.95
N GLN A 175 4.69 -5.95 -25.26
CA GLN A 175 4.64 -6.02 -23.81
C GLN A 175 5.89 -6.72 -23.26
N LYS A 176 6.33 -7.79 -23.94
CA LYS A 176 7.49 -8.60 -23.55
C LYS A 176 8.78 -7.79 -23.73
N ASN A 177 9.64 -7.84 -22.71
CA ASN A 177 10.95 -7.21 -22.77
C ASN A 177 11.87 -8.06 -23.66
N PRO A 178 12.45 -7.51 -24.75
CA PRO A 178 13.31 -8.27 -25.66
C PRO A 178 14.62 -8.78 -24.99
N PHE A 179 14.97 -8.27 -23.81
CA PHE A 179 16.12 -8.69 -23.02
C PHE A 179 15.76 -9.68 -21.90
N SER A 180 14.48 -10.01 -21.71
CA SER A 180 14.03 -10.95 -20.68
C SER A 180 14.03 -12.38 -21.21
N ILE A 181 15.08 -13.15 -20.92
CA ILE A 181 15.26 -14.56 -21.34
C ILE A 181 14.34 -15.54 -20.56
N LYS A 182 13.58 -15.07 -19.55
CA LYS A 182 13.00 -15.93 -18.49
C LYS A 182 11.58 -16.50 -18.74
N GLU A 183 10.96 -16.33 -19.90
CA GLU A 183 9.48 -16.48 -20.00
C GLU A 183 8.93 -17.92 -20.20
N GLU A 184 9.56 -18.82 -20.96
CA GLU A 184 8.90 -20.11 -21.30
C GLU A 184 8.72 -21.07 -20.10
N LYS A 185 9.70 -21.16 -19.19
CA LYS A 185 9.56 -21.97 -17.97
C LYS A 185 8.60 -21.34 -16.96
N LYS A 186 8.44 -20.01 -16.99
CA LYS A 186 7.50 -19.30 -16.12
C LYS A 186 6.05 -19.57 -16.52
N ASP A 187 5.75 -19.64 -17.81
CA ASP A 187 4.38 -19.87 -18.27
C ASP A 187 3.84 -21.25 -17.85
N VAL A 188 4.63 -22.31 -17.98
CA VAL A 188 4.23 -23.67 -17.51
C VAL A 188 4.02 -23.71 -16.00
N GLU A 189 4.91 -23.07 -15.24
CA GLU A 189 4.81 -22.97 -13.78
C GLU A 189 3.60 -22.14 -13.33
N ILE A 190 3.25 -21.07 -14.06
CA ILE A 190 2.03 -20.28 -13.82
C ILE A 190 0.78 -21.13 -14.02
N HIS A 191 0.70 -21.89 -15.12
CA HIS A 191 -0.46 -22.77 -15.37
C HIS A 191 -0.61 -23.82 -14.27
N ARG A 192 0.49 -24.46 -13.85
CA ARG A 192 0.49 -25.43 -12.75
C ARG A 192 -0.03 -24.81 -11.44
N ARG A 193 0.41 -23.60 -11.10
CA ARG A 193 -0.04 -22.88 -9.90
C ARG A 193 -1.53 -22.53 -9.95
N ILE A 194 -2.03 -22.10 -11.12
CA ILE A 194 -3.45 -21.82 -11.32
C ILE A 194 -4.27 -23.09 -11.11
N GLU A 195 -3.86 -24.23 -11.69
CA GLU A 195 -4.54 -25.50 -11.48
C GLU A 195 -4.55 -25.94 -10.01
N GLU A 196 -3.45 -25.74 -9.28
CA GLU A 196 -3.38 -26.02 -7.85
C GLU A 196 -4.29 -25.11 -7.01
N SER A 197 -4.35 -23.82 -7.35
CA SER A 197 -5.27 -22.87 -6.72
C SER A 197 -6.72 -23.29 -6.94
N CYS A 198 -7.11 -23.62 -8.17
CA CYS A 198 -8.47 -24.06 -8.47
C CYS A 198 -8.87 -25.33 -7.71
N LYS A 199 -7.93 -26.28 -7.53
CA LYS A 199 -8.15 -27.48 -6.71
C LYS A 199 -8.33 -27.15 -5.24
N PHE A 200 -7.52 -26.23 -4.72
CA PHE A 200 -7.63 -25.72 -3.36
C PHE A 200 -8.99 -25.05 -3.14
N ASP A 201 -9.36 -24.08 -3.97
CA ASP A 201 -10.61 -23.32 -3.82
C ASP A 201 -11.84 -24.25 -3.81
N LYS A 202 -11.87 -25.20 -4.75
CA LYS A 202 -12.93 -26.21 -4.82
C LYS A 202 -12.98 -27.08 -3.56
N PHE A 203 -11.81 -27.50 -3.06
CA PHE A 203 -11.73 -28.32 -1.85
C PHE A 203 -12.26 -27.56 -0.62
N ILE A 204 -11.90 -26.28 -0.46
CA ILE A 204 -12.40 -25.45 0.63
C ILE A 204 -13.93 -25.32 0.53
N GLU A 205 -14.45 -24.91 -0.63
CA GLU A 205 -15.90 -24.73 -0.87
C GLU A 205 -16.73 -25.98 -0.55
N GLU A 206 -16.21 -27.17 -0.86
CA GLU A 206 -16.92 -28.43 -0.62
C GLU A 206 -16.85 -28.91 0.84
N ASN A 207 -15.97 -28.33 1.69
CA ASN A 207 -15.65 -28.92 3.00
C ASN A 207 -15.65 -27.95 4.19
N TRP A 208 -15.65 -26.63 4.01
CA TRP A 208 -15.51 -25.67 5.12
C TRP A 208 -16.56 -25.88 6.23
N ASN A 209 -17.79 -26.24 5.87
CA ASN A 209 -18.89 -26.45 6.80
C ASN A 209 -18.81 -27.77 7.59
N LYS A 210 -17.87 -28.67 7.25
CA LYS A 210 -17.69 -29.97 7.90
C LYS A 210 -16.65 -29.94 9.01
N TRP A 211 -15.83 -28.89 9.07
CA TRP A 211 -14.75 -28.78 10.05
C TRP A 211 -15.29 -28.41 11.42
N CYS A 212 -15.02 -29.24 12.42
CA CYS A 212 -15.34 -28.94 13.80
C CYS A 212 -14.10 -28.33 14.47
N LEU A 213 -14.21 -27.06 14.87
CA LEU A 213 -13.16 -26.27 15.50
C LEU A 213 -13.39 -26.08 16.99
N LYS A 214 -14.35 -26.80 17.58
CA LYS A 214 -14.83 -26.59 18.96
C LYS A 214 -13.71 -26.75 19.99
N ASP A 215 -12.95 -27.83 19.89
CA ASP A 215 -11.87 -28.14 20.84
C ASP A 215 -10.80 -27.04 20.80
N ILE A 216 -10.42 -26.57 19.59
CA ILE A 216 -9.47 -25.46 19.41
C ILE A 216 -10.01 -24.19 20.07
N CYS A 217 -11.29 -23.86 19.88
CA CYS A 217 -11.89 -22.70 20.53
C CYS A 217 -11.88 -22.84 22.06
N ASP A 218 -12.34 -23.97 22.58
CA ASP A 218 -12.50 -24.20 24.02
C ASP A 218 -11.14 -24.21 24.76
N GLU A 219 -10.10 -24.81 24.16
CA GLU A 219 -8.74 -24.85 24.72
C GLU A 219 -8.07 -23.47 24.80
N ASN A 220 -8.48 -22.55 23.91
CA ASN A 220 -7.87 -21.22 23.82
C ASN A 220 -8.72 -20.11 24.45
N ASN A 221 -9.96 -20.38 24.87
CA ASN A 221 -10.84 -19.36 25.46
C ASN A 221 -10.65 -19.24 26.97
N ASN A 222 -9.58 -18.56 27.37
CA ASN A 222 -9.31 -18.24 28.78
C ASN A 222 -10.30 -17.20 29.29
N LYS A 223 -11.43 -17.66 29.85
CA LYS A 223 -12.52 -16.77 30.26
C LYS A 223 -12.04 -15.65 31.20
N ASN A 224 -12.37 -14.42 30.85
CA ASN A 224 -12.11 -13.24 31.66
C ASN A 224 -13.36 -12.36 31.79
N ASP A 225 -13.31 -11.38 32.70
CA ASP A 225 -14.42 -10.45 32.98
C ASP A 225 -14.26 -9.10 32.24
N GLY A 226 -13.68 -9.12 31.04
CA GLY A 226 -13.42 -7.93 30.23
C GLY A 226 -14.67 -7.17 29.78
N LYS A 227 -14.46 -6.08 29.04
CA LYS A 227 -15.55 -5.26 28.48
C LYS A 227 -15.93 -5.64 27.06
N LEU A 228 -15.18 -6.54 26.44
CA LEU A 228 -15.31 -6.95 25.05
C LEU A 228 -15.45 -8.46 24.93
N GLU A 229 -16.18 -8.89 23.91
CA GLU A 229 -16.21 -10.25 23.42
C GLU A 229 -15.81 -10.28 21.94
N PHE A 230 -15.34 -11.42 21.47
CA PHE A 230 -14.79 -11.57 20.13
C PHE A 230 -15.36 -12.82 19.45
N ALA A 231 -15.74 -12.70 18.18
CA ALA A 231 -16.11 -13.84 17.33
C ALA A 231 -15.15 -13.97 16.15
N ILE A 232 -14.85 -15.21 15.76
CA ILE A 232 -14.01 -15.49 14.61
C ILE A 232 -14.88 -15.60 13.36
N MET A 233 -14.54 -14.80 12.36
CA MET A 233 -15.10 -14.85 11.01
C MET A 233 -14.14 -15.58 10.09
N PHE A 234 -14.69 -16.37 9.18
CA PHE A 234 -13.96 -17.15 8.18
C PHE A 234 -14.22 -16.60 6.79
N HIS A 235 -13.18 -16.55 5.96
CA HIS A 235 -13.24 -16.00 4.62
C HIS A 235 -12.46 -16.88 3.64
N ILE A 236 -13.02 -17.01 2.44
CA ILE A 236 -12.39 -17.66 1.28
C ILE A 236 -12.03 -16.55 0.29
N ASN A 237 -10.77 -16.49 -0.12
CA ASN A 237 -10.32 -15.45 -1.04
C ASN A 237 -10.87 -15.67 -2.44
N GLY A 238 -11.29 -14.61 -3.13
CA GLY A 238 -11.96 -14.69 -4.43
C GLY A 238 -13.40 -15.23 -4.39
N GLY A 239 -13.95 -15.51 -3.21
CA GLY A 239 -15.35 -15.90 -3.03
C GLY A 239 -16.35 -14.79 -3.39
N THR A 240 -17.63 -15.14 -3.51
CA THR A 240 -18.71 -14.18 -3.79
C THR A 240 -18.80 -13.12 -2.71
N PHE A 241 -18.74 -11.84 -3.12
CA PHE A 241 -19.04 -10.70 -2.25
C PHE A 241 -20.44 -10.87 -1.66
N GLY A 242 -20.55 -11.11 -0.35
CA GLY A 242 -21.84 -11.07 0.37
C GLY A 242 -22.11 -12.20 1.37
N ALA A 243 -21.37 -13.31 1.35
CA ALA A 243 -21.56 -14.40 2.31
C ALA A 243 -20.59 -14.27 3.50
N ARG A 244 -21.08 -13.88 4.68
CA ARG A 244 -20.28 -13.89 5.90
C ARG A 244 -20.30 -15.29 6.50
N LYS A 245 -19.11 -15.88 6.70
CA LYS A 245 -18.97 -17.16 7.41
C LYS A 245 -18.36 -16.93 8.78
N TYR A 246 -18.80 -17.69 9.78
CA TYR A 246 -18.36 -17.54 11.16
C TYR A 246 -18.30 -18.90 11.87
N VAL A 247 -17.49 -18.95 12.93
CA VAL A 247 -17.42 -20.13 13.81
C VAL A 247 -18.58 -20.09 14.80
N THR A 248 -19.41 -21.13 14.81
CA THR A 248 -20.57 -21.23 15.70
C THR A 248 -20.20 -21.70 17.09
N GLU A 249 -21.11 -21.58 18.05
CA GLU A 249 -20.96 -22.12 19.42
C GLU A 249 -20.67 -23.64 19.46
N THR A 250 -21.11 -24.37 18.43
CA THR A 250 -20.83 -25.81 18.27
C THR A 250 -19.48 -26.09 17.59
N GLY A 251 -18.75 -25.04 17.19
CA GLY A 251 -17.42 -25.09 16.57
C GLY A 251 -17.42 -25.31 15.06
N TYR A 252 -18.58 -25.49 14.44
CA TYR A 252 -18.68 -25.61 12.99
C TYR A 252 -18.66 -24.22 12.33
N ILE A 253 -18.26 -24.16 11.07
CA ILE A 253 -18.37 -22.93 10.28
C ILE A 253 -19.78 -22.90 9.66
N CYS A 254 -20.48 -21.77 9.84
CA CYS A 254 -21.77 -21.51 9.20
C CYS A 254 -21.73 -20.23 8.38
N GLU A 255 -22.61 -20.13 7.40
CA GLU A 255 -22.82 -18.95 6.57
C GLU A 255 -24.07 -18.20 7.05
N GLU A 256 -24.01 -16.87 7.09
CA GLU A 256 -25.18 -16.02 7.35
C GLU A 256 -25.95 -15.77 6.04
N ASP A 257 -27.22 -16.20 5.99
CA ASP A 257 -28.12 -15.94 4.85
C ASP A 257 -28.49 -14.45 4.71
N VAL A 258 -28.46 -13.71 5.81
CA VAL A 258 -28.72 -12.27 5.89
C VAL A 258 -27.60 -11.65 6.71
N ILE A 259 -27.02 -10.55 6.22
CA ILE A 259 -26.01 -9.79 6.95
C ILE A 259 -26.71 -8.74 7.81
N PRO A 260 -26.97 -8.99 9.11
CA PRO A 260 -27.46 -7.93 9.99
C PRO A 260 -26.39 -6.85 10.16
N TYR A 261 -26.86 -5.62 10.27
CA TYR A 261 -26.05 -4.50 10.72
C TYR A 261 -26.77 -3.78 11.87
N PRO A 262 -26.19 -3.76 13.08
CA PRO A 262 -24.90 -4.33 13.49
C PRO A 262 -24.86 -5.86 13.42
N VAL A 263 -23.65 -6.45 13.44
CA VAL A 263 -23.47 -7.91 13.44
C VAL A 263 -24.08 -8.50 14.71
N SER A 264 -24.88 -9.56 14.58
CA SER A 264 -25.41 -10.25 15.75
C SER A 264 -24.34 -11.15 16.38
N LYS A 265 -24.36 -11.27 17.72
CA LYS A 265 -23.57 -12.27 18.45
C LYS A 265 -24.19 -13.67 18.41
N ASP A 266 -25.47 -13.77 18.05
CA ASP A 266 -26.24 -15.00 18.20
C ASP A 266 -25.67 -16.15 17.36
N GLY A 267 -25.58 -17.32 17.97
CA GLY A 267 -25.05 -18.55 17.36
C GLY A 267 -23.54 -18.57 17.14
N LYS A 268 -22.80 -17.50 17.46
CA LYS A 268 -21.34 -17.42 17.31
C LYS A 268 -20.62 -17.99 18.52
N TYR A 269 -19.44 -18.57 18.28
CA TYR A 269 -18.52 -18.82 19.38
C TYR A 269 -17.93 -17.50 19.87
N LEU A 270 -18.06 -17.22 21.17
CA LEU A 270 -17.59 -15.98 21.77
C LEU A 270 -16.35 -16.22 22.65
N PHE A 271 -15.27 -15.56 22.29
CA PHE A 271 -14.06 -15.43 23.08
C PHE A 271 -14.17 -14.19 23.97
N THR A 272 -13.73 -14.31 25.22
CA THR A 272 -13.57 -13.14 26.12
C THR A 272 -12.11 -12.69 26.20
N ASP A 273 -11.17 -13.57 25.82
CA ASP A 273 -9.75 -13.26 25.67
C ASP A 273 -9.38 -13.11 24.20
N PHE A 274 -8.95 -11.90 23.83
CA PHE A 274 -8.49 -11.59 22.48
C PHE A 274 -7.27 -12.42 22.07
N ASN A 275 -6.31 -12.60 22.98
CA ASN A 275 -5.10 -13.37 22.69
C ASN A 275 -5.44 -14.85 22.44
N GLY A 276 -6.40 -15.37 23.21
CA GLY A 276 -7.04 -16.67 22.99
C GLY A 276 -7.64 -16.80 21.60
N ALA A 277 -8.43 -15.82 21.14
CA ALA A 277 -9.00 -15.82 19.79
C ALA A 277 -7.93 -15.84 18.70
N VAL A 278 -6.86 -15.04 18.84
CA VAL A 278 -5.73 -15.02 17.89
C VAL A 278 -5.01 -16.36 17.87
N LYS A 279 -4.75 -16.96 19.04
CA LYS A 279 -4.11 -18.28 19.14
C LYS A 279 -4.98 -19.37 18.50
N ALA A 280 -6.30 -19.34 18.74
CA ALA A 280 -7.25 -20.24 18.10
C ALA A 280 -7.20 -20.12 16.57
N ILE A 281 -7.12 -18.91 16.01
CA ILE A 281 -6.99 -18.72 14.55
C ILE A 281 -5.74 -19.40 13.99
N VAL A 282 -4.60 -19.30 14.68
CA VAL A 282 -3.35 -19.96 14.25
C VAL A 282 -3.53 -21.47 14.24
N GLU A 283 -4.07 -22.04 15.31
CA GLU A 283 -4.30 -23.48 15.44
C GLU A 283 -5.36 -24.00 14.44
N MET A 284 -6.41 -23.20 14.16
CA MET A 284 -7.39 -23.49 13.11
C MET A 284 -6.75 -23.55 11.72
N LYS A 285 -5.85 -22.60 11.40
CA LYS A 285 -5.11 -22.63 10.12
C LYS A 285 -4.25 -23.88 10.00
N ASP A 286 -3.52 -24.25 11.05
CA ASP A 286 -2.70 -25.45 11.06
C ASP A 286 -3.54 -26.73 10.93
N TYR A 287 -4.69 -26.78 11.59
CA TYR A 287 -5.66 -27.86 11.46
C TYR A 287 -6.16 -28.02 10.02
N ILE A 288 -6.60 -26.93 9.38
CA ILE A 288 -7.09 -26.96 7.99
C ILE A 288 -5.94 -27.31 7.02
N LYS A 289 -4.74 -26.80 7.25
CA LYS A 289 -3.54 -27.12 6.46
C LYS A 289 -3.20 -28.60 6.52
N LYS A 290 -3.36 -29.23 7.69
CA LYS A 290 -3.20 -30.68 7.86
C LYS A 290 -4.25 -31.44 7.03
N ILE A 291 -5.52 -31.05 7.08
CA ILE A 291 -6.60 -31.66 6.29
C ILE A 291 -6.32 -31.56 4.78
N CYS A 292 -5.83 -30.41 4.32
CA CYS A 292 -5.44 -30.22 2.91
C CYS A 292 -4.34 -31.21 2.52
N SER A 293 -3.29 -31.32 3.33
CA SER A 293 -2.18 -32.25 3.10
C SER A 293 -2.64 -33.71 3.04
N GLU A 294 -3.46 -34.14 3.99
CA GLU A 294 -4.04 -35.50 4.04
C GLU A 294 -4.95 -35.79 2.83
N SER A 295 -5.52 -34.75 2.23
CA SER A 295 -6.37 -34.84 1.03
C SER A 295 -5.59 -34.65 -0.28
N GLY A 296 -4.26 -34.51 -0.23
CA GLY A 296 -3.43 -34.28 -1.41
C GLY A 296 -3.60 -32.88 -2.04
N ILE A 297 -4.12 -31.92 -1.28
CA ILE A 297 -4.35 -30.54 -1.71
C ILE A 297 -3.16 -29.68 -1.28
N VAL A 298 -2.60 -28.94 -2.24
CA VAL A 298 -1.50 -28.00 -1.98
C VAL A 298 -2.05 -26.76 -1.29
N TRP A 299 -1.51 -26.45 -0.11
CA TRP A 299 -1.88 -25.29 0.69
C TRP A 299 -1.62 -23.96 -0.06
N GLN A 300 -2.63 -23.08 -0.06
CA GLN A 300 -2.53 -21.73 -0.61
C GLN A 300 -2.58 -20.70 0.52
N GLU A 301 -1.48 -20.00 0.76
CA GLU A 301 -1.35 -19.08 1.91
C GLU A 301 -2.41 -17.96 1.92
N MET A 302 -2.78 -17.49 0.72
CA MET A 302 -3.79 -16.45 0.53
C MET A 302 -5.17 -17.01 0.18
N GLY A 303 -5.38 -18.33 0.24
CA GLY A 303 -6.63 -18.95 -0.19
C GLY A 303 -7.76 -18.81 0.83
N ILE A 304 -7.43 -18.81 2.13
CA ILE A 304 -8.38 -18.56 3.23
C ILE A 304 -7.79 -17.60 4.24
N TYR A 305 -8.64 -16.85 4.92
CA TYR A 305 -8.22 -16.01 6.04
C TYR A 305 -9.32 -15.91 7.10
N PHE A 306 -8.91 -15.53 8.30
CA PHE A 306 -9.82 -15.29 9.41
C PHE A 306 -9.77 -13.80 9.77
N THR A 307 -10.86 -13.27 10.30
CA THR A 307 -10.89 -11.94 10.92
C THR A 307 -11.62 -12.04 12.26
N ILE A 308 -11.45 -11.04 13.11
CA ILE A 308 -12.11 -11.01 14.42
C ILE A 308 -13.19 -9.93 14.41
N LYS A 309 -14.39 -10.26 14.88
CA LYS A 309 -15.45 -9.30 15.17
C LYS A 309 -15.52 -9.04 16.66
N LEU A 310 -15.54 -7.77 17.03
CA LEU A 310 -15.54 -7.26 18.39
C LEU A 310 -16.95 -6.84 18.80
N PHE A 311 -17.34 -7.18 20.03
CA PHE A 311 -18.61 -6.84 20.64
C PHE A 311 -18.37 -6.19 22.00
N ARG A 312 -18.88 -4.97 22.20
CA ARG A 312 -18.89 -4.31 23.50
C ARG A 312 -19.99 -4.89 24.39
N ILE A 313 -19.62 -5.34 25.59
CA ILE A 313 -20.55 -5.90 26.59
C ILE A 313 -20.70 -5.04 27.85
N LYS A 314 -19.77 -4.12 28.10
CA LYS A 314 -19.80 -3.20 29.26
C LYS A 314 -19.53 -1.75 28.82
N PRO A 315 -19.94 -0.74 29.61
CA PRO A 315 -19.62 0.65 29.31
C PRO A 315 -18.12 0.93 29.48
N PRO A 316 -17.52 1.78 28.63
CA PRO A 316 -16.17 2.33 28.85
C PRO A 316 -16.10 3.24 30.08
N SER A 317 -14.90 3.66 30.49
CA SER A 317 -14.69 4.51 31.67
C SER A 317 -14.13 5.90 31.38
N HIS A 318 -13.58 6.11 30.17
CA HIS A 318 -12.92 7.35 29.75
C HIS A 318 -13.42 7.83 28.39
N ILE A 319 -13.37 9.14 28.15
CA ILE A 319 -13.58 9.76 26.84
C ILE A 319 -12.29 10.49 26.51
N PHE A 320 -11.59 10.03 25.49
CA PHE A 320 -10.35 10.68 25.05
C PHE A 320 -10.57 12.13 24.59
N THR A 321 -9.49 12.90 24.65
CA THR A 321 -9.44 14.31 24.29
C THR A 321 -8.48 14.56 23.12
N GLU A 322 -8.61 15.72 22.48
CA GLU A 322 -7.68 16.14 21.42
C GLU A 322 -6.23 16.22 21.91
N GLU A 323 -6.00 16.69 23.14
CA GLU A 323 -4.64 16.79 23.70
C GLU A 323 -4.06 15.40 23.99
N GLU A 324 -4.86 14.42 24.44
CA GLU A 324 -4.38 13.03 24.59
C GLU A 324 -3.98 12.42 23.24
N ILE A 325 -4.76 12.62 22.17
CA ILE A 325 -4.37 12.18 20.82
C ILE A 325 -3.05 12.84 20.42
N LYS A 326 -2.93 14.15 20.62
CA LYS A 326 -1.72 14.90 20.28
C LYS A 326 -0.49 14.42 21.06
N GLU A 327 -0.62 14.13 22.35
CA GLU A 327 0.44 13.58 23.20
C GLU A 327 0.87 12.20 22.71
N VAL A 328 -0.11 11.34 22.41
CA VAL A 328 0.10 9.98 21.88
C VAL A 328 0.82 10.02 20.53
N LEU A 329 0.38 10.88 19.60
CA LEU A 329 1.05 11.05 18.30
C LEU A 329 2.46 11.61 18.45
N ARG A 330 2.68 12.60 19.34
CA ARG A 330 4.00 13.19 19.60
C ARG A 330 4.97 12.19 20.23
N ALA A 331 4.48 11.27 21.05
CA ALA A 331 5.26 10.22 21.68
C ALA A 331 5.54 9.00 20.77
N GLY A 332 4.95 8.98 19.57
CA GLY A 332 5.09 7.89 18.61
C GLY A 332 6.53 7.62 18.16
N ASN A 333 6.78 6.39 17.71
CA ASN A 333 8.07 6.00 17.15
C ASN A 333 7.95 5.86 15.64
N ASP A 334 8.29 6.90 14.89
CA ASP A 334 8.17 6.93 13.43
C ASP A 334 9.21 6.03 12.71
N PHE A 335 10.08 5.32 13.42
CA PHE A 335 10.94 4.30 12.81
C PHE A 335 10.23 2.96 12.54
N ARG A 336 8.96 2.83 12.95
CA ARG A 336 8.08 1.67 12.68
C ARG A 336 6.72 2.16 12.20
N ASN A 337 5.92 1.26 11.64
CA ASN A 337 4.55 1.59 11.28
C ASN A 337 3.71 1.73 12.56
N ASN A 338 2.96 2.81 12.69
CA ASN A 338 2.14 3.08 13.85
C ASN A 338 0.66 3.07 13.46
N ARG A 339 -0.23 2.94 14.44
CA ARG A 339 -1.67 3.03 14.22
C ARG A 339 -2.32 3.63 15.45
N LEU A 340 -3.09 4.71 15.27
CA LEU A 340 -3.88 5.31 16.33
C LEU A 340 -5.13 4.46 16.57
N VAL A 341 -5.33 4.10 17.84
CA VAL A 341 -6.46 3.28 18.28
C VAL A 341 -7.07 3.86 19.55
N ILE A 342 -8.35 3.57 19.78
CA ILE A 342 -9.02 3.78 21.07
C ILE A 342 -9.28 2.42 21.69
N ASP A 343 -8.83 2.22 22.94
CA ASP A 343 -9.02 0.98 23.69
C ASP A 343 -10.43 0.79 24.25
N GLU A 344 -10.68 -0.34 24.91
CA GLU A 344 -11.99 -0.68 25.50
C GLU A 344 -12.42 0.26 26.64
N GLU A 345 -11.49 1.01 27.22
CA GLU A 345 -11.75 1.97 28.27
C GLU A 345 -12.03 3.37 27.71
N GLY A 346 -11.61 3.64 26.48
CA GLY A 346 -11.76 4.92 25.80
C GLY A 346 -10.49 5.77 25.76
N TYR A 347 -9.31 5.21 26.04
CA TYR A 347 -8.03 5.92 25.92
C TYR A 347 -7.44 5.77 24.52
N ALA A 348 -6.84 6.86 24.04
CA ALA A 348 -6.06 6.86 22.81
C ALA A 348 -4.68 6.21 23.02
N GLN A 349 -4.26 5.39 22.06
CA GLN A 349 -2.95 4.72 22.07
C GLN A 349 -2.36 4.65 20.66
N LEU A 350 -1.03 4.56 20.57
CA LEU A 350 -0.34 4.14 19.35
C LEU A 350 0.13 2.70 19.51
N ILE A 351 -0.31 1.84 18.58
CA ILE A 351 0.15 0.46 18.48
C ILE A 351 1.07 0.29 17.27
N ASP A 352 1.84 -0.79 17.28
CA ASP A 352 2.63 -1.22 16.14
C ASP A 352 1.68 -1.82 15.08
N SER A 353 1.65 -1.21 13.90
CA SER A 353 0.73 -1.61 12.84
C SER A 353 1.15 -2.93 12.15
N ASP A 354 2.37 -3.40 12.34
CA ASP A 354 2.85 -4.64 11.74
C ASP A 354 2.40 -5.88 12.53
N LEU A 355 1.82 -5.69 13.72
CA LEU A 355 1.28 -6.77 14.53
C LEU A 355 -0.03 -7.28 13.93
N HIS A 356 0.06 -8.42 13.25
CA HIS A 356 -1.06 -9.09 12.63
C HIS A 356 -2.18 -9.39 13.64
N TYR A 357 -3.42 -9.09 13.27
CA TYR A 357 -4.64 -9.07 14.07
C TYR A 357 -4.74 -8.03 15.19
N GLU A 358 -3.64 -7.49 15.72
CA GLU A 358 -3.66 -6.64 16.93
C GLU A 358 -4.61 -5.45 16.78
N CYS A 359 -4.75 -4.92 15.56
CA CYS A 359 -5.74 -3.90 15.27
C CYS A 359 -7.14 -4.32 15.77
N TYR A 360 -7.64 -5.53 15.47
CA TYR A 360 -8.99 -6.02 15.84
C TYR A 360 -9.30 -6.06 17.35
N ARG A 361 -8.30 -5.90 18.22
CA ARG A 361 -8.49 -5.78 19.67
C ARG A 361 -9.24 -4.51 20.03
N TYR A 362 -9.01 -3.44 19.29
CA TYR A 362 -9.42 -2.09 19.66
C TYR A 362 -10.79 -1.74 19.06
N PRO A 363 -11.70 -1.13 19.83
CA PRO A 363 -12.97 -0.61 19.32
C PRO A 363 -12.87 0.32 18.11
N VAL A 364 -11.88 1.21 18.10
CA VAL A 364 -11.68 2.18 17.01
C VAL A 364 -10.24 2.15 16.59
N SER A 365 -10.00 2.18 15.28
CA SER A 365 -8.68 2.18 14.69
C SER A 365 -8.68 3.09 13.48
N GLN A 366 -7.61 3.85 13.31
CA GLN A 366 -7.34 4.50 12.02
C GLN A 366 -6.58 3.55 11.08
N GLU A 367 -6.41 4.00 9.83
CA GLU A 367 -5.39 3.53 8.90
C GLU A 367 -3.97 3.64 9.49
N SER A 368 -3.02 2.95 8.88
CA SER A 368 -1.63 2.88 9.33
C SER A 368 -0.87 4.16 9.02
N TYR A 369 -0.12 4.67 10.00
CA TYR A 369 0.92 5.66 9.78
C TYR A 369 2.21 4.96 9.39
N ASP A 370 2.54 5.01 8.10
CA ASP A 370 3.75 4.40 7.57
C ASP A 370 5.01 5.03 8.16
N ALA A 371 5.96 4.18 8.54
CA ALA A 371 7.24 4.58 9.11
C ALA A 371 7.99 5.60 8.22
N ARG A 372 8.73 6.50 8.87
CA ARG A 372 9.64 7.49 8.28
C ARG A 372 8.93 8.54 7.41
N ASN A 373 7.64 8.76 7.62
CA ASN A 373 6.87 9.81 6.94
C ASN A 373 6.56 11.01 7.84
N ASN A 374 7.07 11.02 9.09
CA ASN A 374 6.87 12.09 10.05
C ASN A 374 5.38 12.32 10.41
N TYR A 375 4.56 11.27 10.36
CA TYR A 375 3.17 11.31 10.82
C TYR A 375 3.10 11.31 12.35
N VAL A 376 4.05 10.65 13.01
CA VAL A 376 4.15 10.57 14.47
C VAL A 376 5.56 10.90 14.97
N GLY A 377 5.71 11.02 16.28
CA GLY A 377 6.97 11.30 16.96
C GLY A 377 7.28 12.77 17.18
N GLN A 378 8.45 13.04 17.75
CA GLN A 378 8.80 14.37 18.28
C GLN A 378 8.74 15.48 17.23
N TYR A 379 9.03 15.16 15.97
CA TYR A 379 9.05 16.10 14.85
C TYR A 379 7.75 16.15 14.03
N ALA A 380 6.72 15.39 14.45
CA ALA A 380 5.47 15.29 13.71
C ALA A 380 4.80 16.65 13.56
N ASN A 381 4.31 16.91 12.34
CA ASN A 381 3.57 18.12 12.02
C ASN A 381 2.07 17.90 12.31
N LEU A 382 1.68 18.05 13.58
CA LEU A 382 0.33 17.79 14.08
C LEU A 382 -0.67 18.94 13.80
N ASN A 383 -0.63 19.54 12.60
CA ASN A 383 -1.52 20.64 12.24
C ASN A 383 -2.97 20.18 12.00
N ASP A 384 -3.14 18.91 11.65
CA ASP A 384 -4.39 18.22 11.36
C ASP A 384 -4.95 17.45 12.56
N VAL A 385 -4.34 17.57 13.75
CA VAL A 385 -4.75 16.80 14.95
C VAL A 385 -6.21 17.03 15.35
N GLY A 386 -6.76 18.23 15.08
CA GLY A 386 -8.18 18.50 15.29
C GLY A 386 -9.08 17.68 14.36
N GLU A 387 -8.69 17.49 13.10
CA GLU A 387 -9.43 16.65 12.14
C GLU A 387 -9.33 15.17 12.53
N ILE A 388 -8.15 14.72 12.97
CA ILE A 388 -7.93 13.38 13.52
C ILE A 388 -8.83 13.15 14.74
N TYR A 389 -8.86 14.10 15.68
CA TYR A 389 -9.69 13.99 16.87
C TYR A 389 -11.18 13.82 16.55
N LEU A 390 -11.70 14.63 15.63
CA LEU A 390 -13.10 14.53 15.21
C LEU A 390 -13.41 13.17 14.58
N ALA A 391 -12.55 12.69 13.67
CA ALA A 391 -12.75 11.39 13.02
C ALA A 391 -12.70 10.23 14.01
N MET A 392 -11.79 10.27 14.98
CA MET A 392 -11.73 9.27 16.05
C MET A 392 -12.97 9.34 16.95
N LEU A 393 -13.51 10.54 17.20
CA LEU A 393 -14.71 10.75 18.02
C LEU A 393 -15.96 10.20 17.34
N ASP A 394 -16.10 10.38 16.03
CA ASP A 394 -17.19 9.79 15.25
C ASP A 394 -17.09 8.25 15.22
N GLY A 395 -15.89 7.71 14.99
CA GLY A 395 -15.65 6.27 15.11
C GLY A 395 -15.98 5.72 16.50
N TRP A 396 -15.70 6.48 17.55
CA TRP A 396 -16.06 6.10 18.92
C TRP A 396 -17.56 6.14 19.16
N LEU A 397 -18.26 7.18 18.69
CA LEU A 397 -19.71 7.24 18.75
C LEU A 397 -20.36 6.08 18.00
N HIS A 398 -19.81 5.73 16.83
CA HIS A 398 -20.22 4.56 16.07
C HIS A 398 -20.11 3.27 16.89
N HIS A 399 -18.95 3.08 17.53
CA HIS A 399 -18.72 1.94 18.41
C HIS A 399 -19.72 1.89 19.57
N LEU A 400 -20.01 3.03 20.21
CA LEU A 400 -20.94 3.09 21.33
C LEU A 400 -22.37 2.73 20.92
N ARG A 401 -22.82 3.23 19.76
CA ARG A 401 -24.15 2.97 19.18
C ARG A 401 -24.36 1.50 18.81
N THR A 402 -23.34 0.88 18.23
CA THR A 402 -23.46 -0.46 17.61
C THR A 402 -22.88 -1.58 18.45
N GLY A 403 -21.99 -1.25 19.39
CA GLY A 403 -21.13 -2.20 20.09
C GLY A 403 -20.06 -2.85 19.20
N GLN A 404 -19.89 -2.41 17.95
CA GLN A 404 -18.98 -3.00 16.97
C GLN A 404 -17.72 -2.18 16.78
N ARG A 405 -16.63 -2.81 16.34
CA ARG A 405 -15.43 -2.10 15.89
C ARG A 405 -15.75 -1.15 14.72
N TYR A 406 -15.05 -0.01 14.66
CA TYR A 406 -15.04 0.91 13.53
C TYR A 406 -13.60 1.17 13.04
N ASP A 407 -13.40 1.09 11.72
CA ASP A 407 -12.14 1.44 11.05
C ASP A 407 -12.34 2.81 10.38
N VAL A 408 -11.51 3.79 10.75
CA VAL A 408 -11.57 5.18 10.29
C VAL A 408 -10.67 5.32 9.06
N ASP A 409 -11.28 5.33 7.87
CA ASP A 409 -10.57 5.37 6.58
C ASP A 409 -10.55 6.77 5.93
N TYR A 410 -11.54 7.63 6.17
CA TYR A 410 -11.63 8.98 5.56
C TYR A 410 -12.14 10.03 6.54
N TYR A 411 -11.57 11.24 6.44
CA TYR A 411 -12.07 12.44 7.11
C TYR A 411 -13.32 12.96 6.40
N ASP A 412 -14.46 12.28 6.55
CA ASP A 412 -15.74 12.89 6.18
C ASP A 412 -15.96 14.15 7.04
N GLN A 413 -16.68 15.14 6.50
CA GLN A 413 -16.99 16.39 7.21
C GLN A 413 -17.75 16.06 8.49
N CYS A 414 -17.00 15.98 9.58
CA CYS A 414 -17.49 15.49 10.85
C CYS A 414 -18.53 16.46 11.43
N GLU A 415 -19.51 15.90 12.12
CA GLU A 415 -20.49 16.69 12.87
C GLU A 415 -19.79 17.58 13.93
N ASP A 416 -20.53 18.55 14.45
CA ASP A 416 -20.09 19.41 15.54
C ASP A 416 -19.67 18.57 16.78
N ALA A 417 -18.41 18.72 17.22
CA ALA A 417 -17.82 17.99 18.34
C ALA A 417 -18.68 18.05 19.60
N GLU A 418 -19.32 19.20 19.87
CA GLU A 418 -20.16 19.38 21.06
C GLU A 418 -21.36 18.43 21.04
N LYS A 419 -21.95 18.19 19.87
CA LYS A 419 -23.09 17.28 19.70
C LYS A 419 -22.67 15.82 19.90
N MET A 420 -21.55 15.41 19.28
CA MET A 420 -21.00 14.07 19.46
C MET A 420 -20.69 13.80 20.93
N LEU A 421 -20.01 14.73 21.62
CA LEU A 421 -19.70 14.59 23.04
C LEU A 421 -20.96 14.52 23.92
N ALA A 422 -22.00 15.29 23.59
CA ALA A 422 -23.26 15.24 24.32
C ALA A 422 -23.97 13.88 24.18
N GLU A 423 -23.89 13.25 23.02
CA GLU A 423 -24.44 11.91 22.79
C GLU A 423 -23.58 10.83 23.43
N ILE A 424 -22.25 10.87 23.26
CA ILE A 424 -21.30 9.93 23.85
C ILE A 424 -21.54 9.79 25.36
N LYS A 425 -21.74 10.90 26.07
CA LYS A 425 -21.99 10.91 27.53
C LYS A 425 -23.21 10.10 27.96
N GLN A 426 -24.16 9.80 27.07
CA GLN A 426 -25.33 8.97 27.38
C GLN A 426 -24.97 7.48 27.54
N TYR A 427 -23.82 7.05 27.00
CA TYR A 427 -23.36 5.65 27.06
C TYR A 427 -22.48 5.33 28.27
N TYR A 428 -22.18 6.32 29.12
CA TYR A 428 -21.32 6.22 30.31
C TYR A 428 -22.10 6.25 31.63
N GLN A 429 -23.43 6.17 31.56
CA GLN A 429 -24.33 6.20 32.72
C GLN A 429 -24.59 4.82 33.32
#